data_AF-A0A1K1NBM2-F1
#
_entry.id   AF-A0A1K1NBM2-F1
#
_cell.length_a   1.000
_cell.length_b   1.000
_cell.length_c   1.000
_cell.angle_alpha   90.00
_cell.angle_beta   90.00
_cell.angle_gamma   90.00
#
_symmetry.space_group_name_H-M   'P 1'
#
loop_
_entity.id
_entity.type
_entity.pdbx_description
1 polymer ?
#
loop_
_entity_poly.entity_id
_entity_poly.type
_entity_poly.pdbx_seq_one_letter_code
_entity_poly.pdbx_strand_id
1 'polypeptide(L)'
;MGKYDIGAKLTNECKLTIKDLAEEIADEIDKEIANEESVKKLPFPDGVVQALKDSKGSGLVNKLNTRIHFDVEKIASSSKDEKFQMLKLLKELYWIEKFDISDYVNKSSFNAHGKVKFTDVLAKPRMSNVYTYYSESYSVYGDIFNELIADLRLEVDDADDRKTIIENIEMFWQTLSAIQYDYVISDMAIDDPDMALKELKRINNALDNLLDKIDSKDVHNDIPSEGIMKTFYNILLSHERLCYEFDRIRLSEFNDVDINPSQEYIDLFKQYQEIPLSISSIPSLAEYPQLAYDSNAINDIFKLFSYCQEITDEDFKKYKYAFENFETVLRWIEKEKEGMDFSSEVQIGILVPVIQEIVYVSKHSNSYDIPCDYFDHTERENSLLSAIKKRDDELKPGLVDIWVRRIDTRFSCNLGLRDLIMEKNKAEVKMFKLKEYIFSIHNMKYLKAAHEYLFHQAAIAHTNTNTTIVAEDKLYFLDVLQNLLRSNEILISVFHNDSSILDDMFRELMSEYSTSIKDTCTLTMKLNEIAHQIAESIIDANKKSEAIPVELSTRFFIEKRDGSRRECLLSCTFDKNSKKLYANCFGLVYTDEEKALLSTLGLKI
;
A
#
# COMPACT_ATOMS: atom_id res chain seq x y z
N MET A 1 31.03 12.23 -24.80
CA MET A 1 30.63 11.10 -23.96
C MET A 1 31.89 10.61 -23.24
N GLY A 2 31.91 10.77 -21.93
CA GLY A 2 32.94 10.21 -21.05
C GLY A 2 32.96 8.69 -21.09
N LYS A 3 34.01 8.07 -20.54
CA LYS A 3 34.19 6.61 -20.58
C LYS A 3 33.16 5.91 -19.70
N TYR A 4 32.69 6.59 -18.66
CA TYR A 4 31.74 6.05 -17.69
C TYR A 4 30.37 6.77 -17.73
N ASP A 5 30.01 7.41 -18.85
CA ASP A 5 28.65 7.94 -19.03
C ASP A 5 27.63 6.81 -19.16
N ILE A 6 26.37 7.08 -18.81
CA ILE A 6 25.23 6.28 -19.28
C ILE A 6 25.27 6.20 -20.82
N GLY A 7 24.99 5.01 -21.35
CA GLY A 7 25.15 4.64 -22.76
C GLY A 7 26.57 4.26 -23.19
N ALA A 8 27.60 4.49 -22.35
CA ALA A 8 28.97 4.11 -22.68
C ALA A 8 29.19 2.60 -22.69
N LYS A 9 30.10 2.15 -23.55
CA LYS A 9 30.52 0.74 -23.69
C LYS A 9 31.90 0.53 -23.08
N LEU A 10 32.11 -0.67 -22.53
CA LEU A 10 33.42 -1.05 -22.01
C LEU A 10 34.46 -1.08 -23.15
N THR A 11 35.53 -0.32 -22.98
CA THR A 11 36.67 -0.28 -23.92
C THR A 11 37.98 -0.61 -23.21
N ASN A 12 39.05 -0.81 -23.99
CA ASN A 12 40.40 -1.04 -23.46
C ASN A 12 40.97 0.19 -22.72
N GLU A 13 40.38 1.38 -22.89
CA GLU A 13 40.80 2.61 -22.21
C GLU A 13 40.26 2.72 -20.78
N CYS A 14 39.25 1.90 -20.43
CA CYS A 14 38.65 1.85 -19.10
C CYS A 14 39.57 1.05 -18.16
N LYS A 15 40.25 1.72 -17.22
CA LYS A 15 41.09 1.02 -16.23
C LYS A 15 40.28 0.32 -15.15
N LEU A 16 38.97 0.61 -15.06
CA LEU A 16 38.04 0.04 -14.09
C LEU A 16 38.50 0.24 -12.64
N THR A 17 38.86 1.47 -12.28
CA THR A 17 39.20 1.84 -10.90
C THR A 17 38.49 3.13 -10.50
N ILE A 18 38.20 3.30 -9.21
CA ILE A 18 37.64 4.55 -8.67
C ILE A 18 38.56 5.73 -8.99
N LYS A 19 39.88 5.52 -9.02
CA LYS A 19 40.84 6.56 -9.39
C LYS A 19 40.69 7.00 -10.85
N ASP A 20 40.49 6.06 -11.78
CA ASP A 20 40.30 6.37 -13.20
C ASP A 20 38.97 7.10 -13.45
N LEU A 21 37.91 6.74 -12.71
CA LEU A 21 36.66 7.49 -12.70
C LEU A 21 36.85 8.91 -12.13
N ALA A 22 37.59 9.02 -11.03
CA ALA A 22 37.86 10.31 -10.39
C ALA A 22 38.71 11.25 -11.26
N GLU A 23 39.65 10.72 -12.04
CA GLU A 23 40.40 11.46 -13.05
C GLU A 23 39.46 12.01 -14.13
N GLU A 24 38.54 11.19 -14.65
CA GLU A 24 37.55 11.62 -15.64
C GLU A 24 36.59 12.70 -15.11
N ILE A 25 36.03 12.52 -13.92
CA ILE A 25 35.14 13.49 -13.28
C ILE A 25 35.87 14.82 -13.06
N ALA A 26 37.11 14.79 -12.54
CA ALA A 26 37.88 16.01 -12.33
C ALA A 26 38.15 16.74 -13.65
N ASP A 27 38.52 16.02 -14.72
CA ASP A 27 38.73 16.58 -16.05
C ASP A 27 37.45 17.19 -16.65
N GLU A 28 36.27 16.62 -16.36
CA GLU A 28 34.98 17.14 -16.83
C GLU A 28 34.56 18.40 -16.06
N ILE A 29 34.69 18.40 -14.74
CA ILE A 29 34.44 19.60 -13.92
C ILE A 29 35.35 20.73 -14.38
N ASP A 30 36.65 20.45 -14.54
CA ASP A 30 37.63 21.44 -15.00
C ASP A 30 37.21 22.08 -16.32
N LYS A 31 36.62 21.33 -17.27
CA LYS A 31 36.07 21.86 -18.52
C LYS A 31 34.81 22.69 -18.32
N GLU A 32 33.93 22.26 -17.42
CA GLU A 32 32.67 22.95 -17.14
C GLU A 32 32.90 24.32 -16.51
N ILE A 33 33.89 24.42 -15.61
CA ILE A 33 34.26 25.68 -14.94
C ILE A 33 35.40 26.44 -15.62
N ALA A 34 35.96 25.94 -16.74
CA ALA A 34 37.10 26.55 -17.43
C ALA A 34 36.84 27.99 -17.90
N ASN A 35 35.56 28.35 -18.14
CA ASN A 35 35.16 29.68 -18.60
C ASN A 35 34.77 30.63 -17.45
N GLU A 36 34.84 30.19 -16.19
CA GLU A 36 34.48 31.01 -15.05
C GLU A 36 35.66 31.90 -14.62
N GLU A 37 35.50 33.21 -14.71
CA GLU A 37 36.55 34.21 -14.43
C GLU A 37 37.08 34.19 -12.99
N SER A 38 36.47 33.43 -12.07
CA SER A 38 36.76 33.50 -10.64
C SER A 38 36.68 32.13 -9.93
N VAL A 39 37.51 31.19 -10.38
CA VAL A 39 37.66 29.85 -9.76
C VAL A 39 38.34 29.94 -8.39
N LYS A 40 37.73 29.35 -7.36
CA LYS A 40 38.28 29.23 -5.99
C LYS A 40 39.36 28.18 -5.88
N LYS A 41 39.10 26.98 -6.40
CA LYS A 41 39.98 25.80 -6.34
C LYS A 41 39.47 24.75 -7.32
N LEU A 42 40.35 24.18 -8.15
CA LEU A 42 39.98 23.05 -9.00
C LEU A 42 39.90 21.75 -8.17
N PRO A 43 38.95 20.85 -8.45
CA PRO A 43 38.89 19.55 -7.80
C PRO A 43 40.12 18.72 -8.18
N PHE A 44 40.79 18.14 -7.18
CA PHE A 44 41.82 17.14 -7.44
C PHE A 44 41.18 15.75 -7.49
N PRO A 45 41.67 14.82 -8.31
CA PRO A 45 41.16 13.44 -8.36
C PRO A 45 41.07 12.78 -6.98
N ASP A 46 42.02 13.01 -6.08
CA ASP A 46 41.99 12.45 -4.72
C ASP A 46 40.79 12.94 -3.89
N GLY A 47 40.31 14.16 -4.12
CA GLY A 47 39.09 14.68 -3.48
C GLY A 47 37.84 13.99 -4.00
N VAL A 48 37.78 13.73 -5.31
CA VAL A 48 36.69 12.96 -5.94
C VAL A 48 36.71 11.51 -5.43
N VAL A 49 37.88 10.88 -5.31
CA VAL A 49 38.03 9.54 -4.72
C VAL A 49 37.42 9.49 -3.32
N GLN A 50 37.74 10.46 -2.45
CA GLN A 50 37.16 10.51 -1.09
C GLN A 50 35.64 10.67 -1.11
N ALA A 51 35.08 11.48 -2.02
CA ALA A 51 33.63 11.66 -2.14
C ALA A 51 32.91 10.39 -2.65
N LEU A 52 33.57 9.59 -3.49
CA LEU A 52 33.08 8.30 -3.97
C LEU A 52 33.19 7.22 -2.87
N LYS A 53 34.31 7.17 -2.16
CA LYS A 53 34.58 6.20 -1.09
C LYS A 53 35.56 6.76 -0.08
N ASP A 54 35.20 6.69 1.20
CA ASP A 54 36.10 7.08 2.28
C ASP A 54 36.08 6.07 3.44
N SER A 55 37.08 6.18 4.30
CA SER A 55 37.21 5.35 5.51
C SER A 55 36.27 5.78 6.65
N LYS A 56 35.60 6.92 6.52
CA LYS A 56 34.69 7.49 7.53
C LYS A 56 33.23 7.09 7.28
N GLY A 57 32.95 6.41 6.17
CA GLY A 57 31.62 5.96 5.76
C GLY A 57 30.75 7.02 5.08
N SER A 58 31.28 8.19 4.69
CA SER A 58 30.49 9.27 4.08
C SER A 58 30.49 9.30 2.54
N GLY A 59 31.34 8.48 1.92
CA GLY A 59 31.40 8.30 0.47
C GLY A 59 30.17 7.60 -0.11
N LEU A 60 29.87 7.84 -1.38
CA LEU A 60 28.69 7.27 -2.07
C LEU A 60 28.60 5.75 -1.94
N VAL A 61 29.70 5.03 -2.16
CA VAL A 61 29.75 3.57 -2.05
C VAL A 61 29.28 3.10 -0.66
N ASN A 62 29.71 3.79 0.39
CA ASN A 62 29.34 3.46 1.76
C ASN A 62 27.87 3.78 2.03
N LYS A 63 27.37 4.91 1.52
CA LYS A 63 25.97 5.32 1.68
C LYS A 63 25.00 4.39 0.96
N LEU A 64 25.32 3.96 -0.27
CA LEU A 64 24.48 3.00 -1.02
C LEU A 64 24.25 1.72 -0.21
N ASN A 65 25.30 1.19 0.41
CA ASN A 65 25.15 0.01 1.27
C ASN A 65 24.37 0.33 2.56
N THR A 66 24.76 1.37 3.29
CA THR A 66 24.22 1.64 4.64
C THR A 66 22.84 2.28 4.68
N ARG A 67 22.39 2.94 3.60
CA ARG A 67 21.11 3.67 3.56
C ARG A 67 20.02 2.94 2.81
N ILE A 68 20.37 2.22 1.75
CA ILE A 68 19.42 1.56 0.84
C ILE A 68 19.78 0.08 0.62
N HIS A 69 20.64 -0.50 1.46
CA HIS A 69 21.04 -1.91 1.41
C HIS A 69 21.58 -2.38 0.05
N PHE A 70 22.26 -1.48 -0.67
CA PHE A 70 22.81 -1.75 -2.00
C PHE A 70 24.34 -1.83 -1.99
N ASP A 71 24.87 -3.05 -1.78
CA ASP A 71 26.31 -3.31 -1.77
C ASP A 71 26.88 -3.44 -3.19
N VAL A 72 27.18 -2.28 -3.79
CA VAL A 72 27.76 -2.19 -5.13
C VAL A 72 29.13 -2.87 -5.26
N GLU A 73 29.93 -2.94 -4.20
CA GLU A 73 31.26 -3.55 -4.27
C GLU A 73 31.17 -5.08 -4.33
N LYS A 74 30.27 -5.66 -3.54
CA LYS A 74 29.97 -7.10 -3.60
C LYS A 74 29.53 -7.49 -5.01
N ILE A 75 28.64 -6.73 -5.63
CA ILE A 75 28.12 -7.01 -6.98
C ILE A 75 29.22 -6.82 -8.03
N ALA A 76 29.95 -5.70 -7.99
CA ALA A 76 31.03 -5.38 -8.92
C ALA A 76 32.20 -6.38 -8.87
N SER A 77 32.38 -7.11 -7.77
CA SER A 77 33.41 -8.14 -7.66
C SER A 77 33.17 -9.36 -8.55
N SER A 78 31.94 -9.55 -9.05
CA SER A 78 31.54 -10.71 -9.84
C SER A 78 32.12 -10.73 -11.26
N SER A 79 32.31 -9.56 -11.88
CA SER A 79 32.82 -9.47 -13.26
C SER A 79 33.39 -8.09 -13.59
N LYS A 80 34.15 -8.01 -14.69
CA LYS A 80 34.62 -6.72 -15.22
C LYS A 80 33.48 -5.84 -15.70
N ASP A 81 32.42 -6.45 -16.24
CA ASP A 81 31.25 -5.74 -16.76
C ASP A 81 30.46 -5.10 -15.60
N GLU A 82 30.25 -5.83 -14.50
CA GLU A 82 29.60 -5.28 -13.30
C GLU A 82 30.44 -4.16 -12.67
N LYS A 83 31.78 -4.31 -12.69
CA LYS A 83 32.67 -3.23 -12.25
C LYS A 83 32.56 -1.98 -13.12
N PHE A 84 32.37 -2.15 -14.42
CA PHE A 84 32.13 -1.04 -15.35
C PHE A 84 30.78 -0.36 -15.07
N GLN A 85 29.72 -1.15 -14.89
CA GLN A 85 28.38 -0.63 -14.57
C GLN A 85 28.35 0.09 -13.21
N MET A 86 29.06 -0.41 -12.20
CA MET A 86 29.25 0.29 -10.93
C MET A 86 29.86 1.69 -11.14
N LEU A 87 30.90 1.82 -11.96
CA LEU A 87 31.55 3.11 -12.19
C LEU A 87 30.65 4.08 -12.94
N LYS A 88 29.83 3.59 -13.89
CA LYS A 88 28.81 4.39 -14.56
C LYS A 88 27.79 4.96 -13.58
N LEU A 89 27.22 4.09 -12.75
CA LEU A 89 26.25 4.52 -11.74
C LEU A 89 26.87 5.50 -10.73
N LEU A 90 28.10 5.25 -10.27
CA LEU A 90 28.79 6.15 -9.34
C LEU A 90 29.08 7.52 -9.95
N LYS A 91 29.33 7.60 -11.27
CA LYS A 91 29.48 8.87 -11.97
C LYS A 91 28.18 9.68 -11.91
N GLU A 92 27.07 9.04 -12.27
CA GLU A 92 25.75 9.67 -12.28
C GLU A 92 25.36 10.21 -10.89
N LEU A 93 25.51 9.35 -9.87
CA LEU A 93 25.23 9.75 -8.48
C LEU A 93 26.20 10.80 -7.94
N TYR A 94 27.42 10.88 -8.46
CA TYR A 94 28.35 11.94 -8.08
C TYR A 94 27.86 13.31 -8.56
N TRP A 95 27.41 13.40 -9.81
CA TRP A 95 26.85 14.63 -10.37
C TRP A 95 25.61 15.08 -9.61
N ILE A 96 24.76 14.14 -9.18
CA ILE A 96 23.56 14.46 -8.39
C ILE A 96 23.91 14.88 -6.95
N GLU A 97 24.74 14.11 -6.24
CA GLU A 97 24.90 14.26 -4.78
C GLU A 97 26.14 15.06 -4.34
N LYS A 98 27.19 15.09 -5.16
CA LYS A 98 28.49 15.64 -4.75
C LYS A 98 28.90 16.89 -5.51
N PHE A 99 28.43 17.06 -6.74
CA PHE A 99 28.75 18.24 -7.54
C PHE A 99 27.86 19.44 -7.20
N ASP A 100 28.49 20.57 -6.91
CA ASP A 100 27.84 21.87 -6.78
C ASP A 100 28.81 22.93 -7.30
N ILE A 101 28.41 23.66 -8.34
CA ILE A 101 29.27 24.64 -9.00
C ILE A 101 29.72 25.76 -8.04
N SER A 102 28.93 26.05 -7.01
CA SER A 102 29.23 27.09 -6.01
C SER A 102 30.41 26.75 -5.09
N ASP A 103 30.76 25.46 -4.97
CA ASP A 103 31.97 25.03 -4.27
C ASP A 103 33.24 25.51 -4.99
N TYR A 104 33.16 25.68 -6.31
CA TYR A 104 34.31 25.90 -7.18
C TYR A 104 34.40 27.35 -7.69
N VAL A 105 33.32 28.13 -7.64
CA VAL A 105 33.25 29.52 -8.15
C VAL A 105 33.06 30.55 -7.02
N ASN A 106 33.62 31.76 -7.17
CA ASN A 106 33.55 32.84 -6.16
C ASN A 106 32.24 33.63 -6.11
N LYS A 107 31.26 33.38 -7.00
CA LYS A 107 29.99 34.13 -7.03
C LYS A 107 28.92 33.49 -6.14
N SER A 108 28.25 34.32 -5.35
CA SER A 108 27.03 33.98 -4.63
C SER A 108 25.82 34.52 -5.42
N SER A 109 25.49 33.96 -6.58
CA SER A 109 24.27 34.39 -7.29
C SER A 109 23.80 33.44 -8.41
N PHE A 110 22.53 33.02 -8.27
CA PHE A 110 21.59 32.48 -9.26
C PHE A 110 21.84 31.07 -9.84
N ASN A 111 20.91 30.16 -9.52
CA ASN A 111 20.71 28.79 -10.03
C ASN A 111 21.72 27.73 -9.57
N ALA A 112 22.24 27.81 -8.34
CA ALA A 112 22.85 26.65 -7.71
C ALA A 112 21.73 25.69 -7.26
N HIS A 113 21.52 24.58 -7.97
CA HIS A 113 20.86 23.43 -7.37
C HIS A 113 21.76 23.00 -6.22
N GLY A 114 21.35 23.29 -4.97
CA GLY A 114 22.14 22.90 -3.81
C GLY A 114 22.32 21.38 -3.80
N LYS A 115 23.46 20.91 -3.29
CA LYS A 115 23.76 19.47 -3.16
C LYS A 115 22.55 18.68 -2.65
N VAL A 116 22.03 17.77 -3.48
CA VAL A 116 20.95 16.87 -3.08
C VAL A 116 21.57 15.64 -2.47
N LYS A 117 21.31 15.34 -1.19
CA LYS A 117 21.77 14.07 -0.60
C LYS A 117 20.91 12.91 -1.09
N PHE A 118 21.01 12.59 -2.38
CA PHE A 118 20.10 11.70 -3.08
C PHE A 118 19.97 10.33 -2.43
N THR A 119 21.08 9.73 -1.98
CA THR A 119 21.03 8.45 -1.26
C THR A 119 20.25 8.53 0.06
N ASP A 120 20.28 9.66 0.75
CA ASP A 120 19.52 9.89 1.96
C ASP A 120 18.04 10.24 1.67
N VAL A 121 17.75 10.86 0.50
CA VAL A 121 16.39 11.10 -0.03
C VAL A 121 15.73 9.77 -0.43
N LEU A 122 16.45 8.92 -1.17
CA LEU A 122 16.00 7.60 -1.64
C LEU A 122 15.70 6.65 -0.48
N ALA A 123 16.41 6.77 0.64
CA ALA A 123 16.12 6.00 1.85
C ALA A 123 14.83 6.43 2.58
N LYS A 124 14.17 7.52 2.14
CA LYS A 124 12.97 8.07 2.75
C LYS A 124 11.91 8.39 1.69
N PRO A 125 11.03 7.43 1.35
CA PRO A 125 9.90 7.67 0.46
C PRO A 125 9.05 8.85 0.95
N ARG A 126 8.79 9.81 0.06
CA ARG A 126 7.99 11.02 0.29
C ARG A 126 7.31 11.44 -1.00
N MET A 127 6.10 11.99 -0.91
CA MET A 127 5.39 12.57 -2.06
C MET A 127 6.20 13.69 -2.74
N SER A 128 7.08 14.38 -2.02
CA SER A 128 8.00 15.38 -2.58
C SER A 128 9.07 14.81 -3.53
N ASN A 129 9.28 13.49 -3.52
CA ASN A 129 10.31 12.84 -4.31
C ASN A 129 9.82 12.46 -5.72
N VAL A 130 8.51 12.46 -5.94
CA VAL A 130 7.86 12.02 -7.18
C VAL A 130 6.91 13.07 -7.68
N TYR A 131 6.57 13.00 -8.96
CA TYR A 131 5.47 13.80 -9.48
C TYR A 131 4.14 13.27 -8.94
N THR A 132 3.28 14.19 -8.54
CA THR A 132 1.92 13.87 -8.09
C THR A 132 0.91 14.53 -9.02
N TYR A 133 -0.26 13.92 -9.15
CA TYR A 133 -1.35 14.45 -9.98
C TYR A 133 -1.98 15.74 -9.44
N TYR A 134 -1.62 16.16 -8.21
CA TYR A 134 -2.07 17.42 -7.61
C TYR A 134 -1.27 18.63 -8.03
N SER A 135 0.04 18.47 -8.18
CA SER A 135 0.92 19.56 -8.54
C SER A 135 2.26 19.00 -9.00
N GLU A 136 2.62 19.26 -10.25
CA GLU A 136 3.99 19.06 -10.72
C GLU A 136 4.96 19.98 -9.94
N SER A 137 4.49 21.17 -9.54
CA SER A 137 5.27 22.20 -8.83
C SER A 137 5.69 21.87 -7.39
N TYR A 138 5.08 20.86 -6.74
CA TYR A 138 5.47 20.46 -5.37
C TYR A 138 6.56 19.40 -5.34
N SER A 139 6.86 18.74 -6.47
CA SER A 139 7.91 17.74 -6.50
C SER A 139 9.28 18.41 -6.36
N VAL A 140 9.91 18.25 -5.19
CA VAL A 140 11.23 18.84 -4.90
C VAL A 140 12.34 18.09 -5.64
N TYR A 141 12.20 16.77 -5.76
CA TYR A 141 13.20 15.90 -6.36
C TYR A 141 12.69 15.13 -7.60
N GLY A 142 11.45 15.37 -8.05
CA GLY A 142 10.82 14.61 -9.13
C GLY A 142 11.59 14.61 -10.44
N ASP A 143 12.16 15.74 -10.84
CA ASP A 143 13.03 15.83 -12.02
C ASP A 143 14.21 14.88 -11.93
N ILE A 144 14.93 14.90 -10.80
CA ILE A 144 16.10 14.04 -10.56
C ILE A 144 15.72 12.56 -10.64
N PHE A 145 14.58 12.19 -10.04
CA PHE A 145 14.10 10.80 -10.10
C PHE A 145 13.69 10.39 -11.52
N ASN A 146 12.98 11.25 -12.24
CA ASN A 146 12.53 10.95 -13.61
C ASN A 146 13.69 10.82 -14.58
N GLU A 147 14.66 11.74 -14.53
CA GLU A 147 15.87 11.69 -15.36
C GLU A 147 16.66 10.41 -15.08
N LEU A 148 16.91 10.10 -13.81
CA LEU A 148 17.67 8.91 -13.43
C LEU A 148 16.96 7.60 -13.81
N ILE A 149 15.63 7.53 -13.67
CA ILE A 149 14.83 6.39 -14.15
C ILE A 149 14.94 6.26 -15.67
N ALA A 150 14.84 7.37 -16.42
CA ALA A 150 14.95 7.37 -17.87
C ALA A 150 16.32 6.93 -18.37
N ASP A 151 17.39 7.40 -17.72
CA ASP A 151 18.77 7.04 -18.04
C ASP A 151 19.05 5.56 -17.77
N LEU A 152 18.65 5.06 -16.60
CA LEU A 152 18.87 3.65 -16.25
C LEU A 152 17.99 2.70 -17.07
N ARG A 153 16.83 3.14 -17.55
CA ARG A 153 16.01 2.35 -18.48
C ARG A 153 16.78 2.00 -19.76
N LEU A 154 17.73 2.84 -20.20
CA LEU A 154 18.56 2.57 -21.38
C LEU A 154 19.64 1.50 -21.11
N GLU A 155 19.98 1.25 -19.84
CA GLU A 155 21.01 0.30 -19.43
C GLU A 155 20.46 -1.07 -19.03
N VAL A 156 19.14 -1.21 -18.95
CA VAL A 156 18.45 -2.42 -18.49
C VAL A 156 17.66 -3.03 -19.66
N ASP A 157 18.05 -4.22 -20.10
CA ASP A 157 17.48 -4.92 -21.26
C ASP A 157 16.01 -5.32 -21.07
N ASP A 158 15.58 -5.58 -19.85
CA ASP A 158 14.22 -5.96 -19.45
C ASP A 158 13.50 -4.86 -18.64
N ALA A 159 13.83 -3.58 -18.88
CA ALA A 159 13.36 -2.46 -18.07
C ALA A 159 11.83 -2.29 -18.04
N ASP A 160 11.18 -2.47 -19.20
CA ASP A 160 9.73 -2.30 -19.33
C ASP A 160 8.97 -3.45 -18.64
N ASP A 161 9.51 -4.67 -18.71
CA ASP A 161 8.94 -5.82 -18.01
C ASP A 161 9.04 -5.62 -16.48
N ARG A 162 10.19 -5.15 -15.98
CA ARG A 162 10.40 -4.83 -14.55
C ARG A 162 9.41 -3.80 -14.05
N LYS A 163 9.25 -2.71 -14.80
CA LYS A 163 8.27 -1.65 -14.50
C LYS A 163 6.85 -2.22 -14.43
N THR A 164 6.45 -2.98 -15.44
CA THR A 164 5.12 -3.62 -15.50
C THR A 164 4.87 -4.54 -14.30
N ILE A 165 5.87 -5.33 -13.88
CA ILE A 165 5.73 -6.21 -12.71
C ILE A 165 5.50 -5.40 -11.43
N ILE A 166 6.30 -4.36 -11.20
CA ILE A 166 6.18 -3.50 -10.01
C ILE A 166 4.82 -2.77 -10.00
N GLU A 167 4.36 -2.28 -11.16
CA GLU A 167 3.04 -1.65 -11.32
C GLU A 167 1.88 -2.62 -11.07
N ASN A 168 2.00 -3.87 -11.53
CA ASN A 168 0.98 -4.89 -11.26
C ASN A 168 0.91 -5.22 -9.76
N ILE A 169 2.06 -5.35 -9.10
CA ILE A 169 2.13 -5.59 -7.65
C ILE A 169 1.42 -4.46 -6.90
N GLU A 170 1.72 -3.21 -7.25
CA GLU A 170 1.03 -2.03 -6.71
C GLU A 170 -0.49 -2.12 -6.87
N MET A 171 -0.95 -2.39 -8.10
CA MET A 171 -2.36 -2.46 -8.46
C MET A 171 -3.10 -3.55 -7.65
N PHE A 172 -2.49 -4.71 -7.41
CA PHE A 172 -3.09 -5.76 -6.60
C PHE A 172 -3.34 -5.32 -5.16
N TRP A 173 -2.36 -4.66 -4.53
CA TRP A 173 -2.50 -4.14 -3.16
C TRP A 173 -3.50 -2.96 -3.07
N GLN A 174 -3.53 -2.10 -4.09
CA GLN A 174 -4.54 -1.04 -4.22
C GLN A 174 -5.95 -1.63 -4.30
N THR A 175 -6.13 -2.68 -5.12
CA THR A 175 -7.41 -3.39 -5.27
C THR A 175 -7.88 -3.97 -3.93
N LEU A 176 -6.97 -4.60 -3.17
CA LEU A 176 -7.29 -5.16 -1.86
C LEU A 176 -7.71 -4.07 -0.86
N SER A 177 -7.03 -2.93 -0.89
CA SER A 177 -7.35 -1.77 -0.06
C SER A 177 -8.71 -1.15 -0.42
N ALA A 178 -9.06 -1.10 -1.71
CA ALA A 178 -10.36 -0.64 -2.20
C ALA A 178 -11.50 -1.57 -1.76
N ILE A 179 -11.34 -2.90 -1.93
CA ILE A 179 -12.30 -3.90 -1.46
C ILE A 179 -12.58 -3.73 0.04
N GLN A 180 -11.54 -3.47 0.83
CA GLN A 180 -11.71 -3.24 2.26
C GLN A 180 -12.47 -1.95 2.58
N TYR A 181 -12.27 -0.89 1.79
CA TYR A 181 -13.02 0.35 1.94
C TYR A 181 -14.51 0.14 1.61
N ASP A 182 -14.80 -0.49 0.48
CA ASP A 182 -16.17 -0.79 0.04
C ASP A 182 -16.91 -1.67 1.05
N TYR A 183 -16.20 -2.59 1.72
CA TYR A 183 -16.76 -3.41 2.78
C TYR A 183 -17.35 -2.57 3.92
N VAL A 184 -16.64 -1.54 4.38
CA VAL A 184 -17.05 -0.69 5.52
C VAL A 184 -18.36 0.03 5.25
N ILE A 185 -18.63 0.40 3.99
CA ILE A 185 -19.82 1.17 3.59
C ILE A 185 -20.88 0.33 2.88
N SER A 186 -20.71 -1.00 2.84
CA SER A 186 -21.67 -1.91 2.20
C SER A 186 -23.01 -1.95 2.96
N ASP A 187 -24.11 -2.24 2.25
CA ASP A 187 -25.44 -2.45 2.86
C ASP A 187 -25.38 -3.46 4.01
N MET A 188 -24.60 -4.54 3.85
CA MET A 188 -24.40 -5.54 4.89
C MET A 188 -23.74 -4.96 6.15
N ALA A 189 -22.73 -4.11 6.01
CA ALA A 189 -22.08 -3.45 7.14
C ALA A 189 -22.96 -2.37 7.77
N ILE A 190 -23.82 -1.73 6.98
CA ILE A 190 -24.82 -0.75 7.45
C ILE A 190 -25.94 -1.42 8.24
N ASP A 191 -26.35 -2.63 7.83
CA ASP A 191 -27.44 -3.41 8.44
C ASP A 191 -26.97 -4.18 9.69
N ASP A 192 -25.74 -4.71 9.70
CA ASP A 192 -25.14 -5.40 10.86
C ASP A 192 -23.69 -4.93 11.14
N PRO A 193 -23.52 -3.73 11.74
CA PRO A 193 -22.19 -3.17 12.02
C PRO A 193 -21.35 -4.02 12.99
N ASP A 194 -21.99 -4.69 13.96
CA ASP A 194 -21.30 -5.51 14.97
C ASP A 194 -20.65 -6.74 14.34
N MET A 195 -21.38 -7.41 13.44
CA MET A 195 -20.86 -8.51 12.65
C MET A 195 -19.71 -8.05 11.74
N ALA A 196 -19.89 -6.92 11.05
CA ALA A 196 -18.86 -6.38 10.18
C ALA A 196 -17.57 -6.03 10.95
N LEU A 197 -17.73 -5.51 12.17
CA LEU A 197 -16.60 -5.16 13.05
C LEU A 197 -15.86 -6.40 13.51
N LYS A 198 -16.57 -7.48 13.82
CA LYS A 198 -15.96 -8.77 14.17
C LYS A 198 -15.11 -9.30 13.01
N GLU A 199 -15.57 -9.16 11.77
CA GLU A 199 -14.82 -9.60 10.59
C GLU A 199 -13.57 -8.74 10.34
N LEU A 200 -13.67 -7.40 10.44
CA LEU A 200 -12.51 -6.52 10.34
C LEU A 200 -11.46 -6.80 11.42
N LYS A 201 -11.89 -7.10 12.66
CA LYS A 201 -10.97 -7.51 13.73
C LYS A 201 -10.26 -8.83 13.40
N ARG A 202 -10.97 -9.79 12.79
CA ARG A 202 -10.36 -11.05 12.32
C ARG A 202 -9.34 -10.79 11.22
N ILE A 203 -9.67 -9.95 10.22
CA ILE A 203 -8.74 -9.54 9.17
C ILE A 203 -7.48 -8.92 9.79
N ASN A 204 -7.66 -7.98 10.71
CA ASN A 204 -6.56 -7.34 11.42
C ASN A 204 -5.66 -8.34 12.14
N ASN A 205 -6.22 -9.33 12.84
CA ASN A 205 -5.46 -10.38 13.51
C ASN A 205 -4.71 -11.27 12.51
N ALA A 206 -5.32 -11.59 11.36
CA ALA A 206 -4.65 -12.36 10.31
C ALA A 206 -3.46 -11.60 9.71
N LEU A 207 -3.60 -10.28 9.51
CA LEU A 207 -2.50 -9.42 9.05
C LEU A 207 -1.39 -9.30 10.10
N ASP A 208 -1.71 -9.23 11.39
CA ASP A 208 -0.71 -9.26 12.47
C ASP A 208 0.08 -10.57 12.45
N ASN A 209 -0.62 -11.71 12.36
CA ASN A 209 0.01 -13.02 12.26
C ASN A 209 0.90 -13.13 11.00
N LEU A 210 0.52 -12.48 9.90
CA LEU A 210 1.32 -12.46 8.67
C LEU A 210 2.58 -11.60 8.82
N LEU A 211 2.49 -10.45 9.51
CA LEU A 211 3.64 -9.64 9.86
C LEU A 211 4.61 -10.38 10.78
N ASP A 212 4.11 -11.17 11.74
CA ASP A 212 4.94 -11.99 12.64
C ASP A 212 5.70 -13.12 11.92
N LYS A 213 5.28 -13.48 10.70
CA LYS A 213 5.99 -14.45 9.83
C LYS A 213 7.20 -13.85 9.13
N ILE A 214 7.32 -12.52 9.08
CA ILE A 214 8.49 -11.84 8.52
C ILE A 214 9.58 -11.83 9.59
N ASP A 215 10.66 -12.60 9.39
CA ASP A 215 11.81 -12.59 10.29
C ASP A 215 12.51 -11.22 10.24
N SER A 216 12.90 -10.70 11.40
CA SER A 216 13.65 -9.45 11.56
C SER A 216 15.09 -9.50 11.00
N LYS A 217 15.49 -10.62 10.39
CA LYS A 217 16.81 -10.75 9.78
C LYS A 217 16.93 -9.86 8.55
N ASP A 218 18.10 -9.29 8.39
CA ASP A 218 18.47 -8.48 7.22
C ASP A 218 18.53 -9.38 5.97
N VAL A 219 17.39 -9.52 5.31
CA VAL A 219 17.16 -10.37 4.12
C VAL A 219 18.07 -9.94 2.95
N HIS A 220 18.52 -8.69 2.94
CA HIS A 220 19.28 -8.10 1.83
C HIS A 220 20.64 -8.77 1.62
N ASN A 221 21.23 -9.38 2.66
CA ASN A 221 22.55 -10.02 2.54
C ASN A 221 22.52 -11.39 1.85
N ASP A 222 21.40 -12.10 1.96
CA ASP A 222 21.23 -13.48 1.50
C ASP A 222 20.62 -13.57 0.10
N ILE A 223 19.98 -12.51 -0.38
CA ILE A 223 19.41 -12.43 -1.73
C ILE A 223 20.53 -12.18 -2.76
N PRO A 224 20.61 -12.97 -3.84
CA PRO A 224 21.55 -12.70 -4.93
C PRO A 224 21.16 -11.44 -5.70
N SER A 225 22.14 -10.66 -6.15
CA SER A 225 21.90 -9.50 -7.01
C SER A 225 21.64 -9.90 -8.47
N GLU A 226 20.85 -9.08 -9.17
CA GLU A 226 20.63 -9.18 -10.62
C GLU A 226 21.63 -8.34 -11.45
N GLY A 227 22.68 -7.81 -10.81
CA GLY A 227 23.63 -6.86 -11.42
C GLY A 227 23.34 -5.41 -11.01
N ILE A 228 24.31 -4.51 -11.20
CA ILE A 228 24.27 -3.13 -10.69
C ILE A 228 23.06 -2.35 -11.21
N MET A 229 22.94 -2.23 -12.54
CA MET A 229 21.91 -1.36 -13.15
C MET A 229 20.50 -1.90 -12.89
N LYS A 230 20.31 -3.21 -13.03
CA LYS A 230 19.02 -3.87 -12.76
C LYS A 230 18.56 -3.69 -11.32
N THR A 231 19.46 -3.95 -10.37
CA THR A 231 19.14 -3.82 -8.94
C THR A 231 18.80 -2.37 -8.59
N PHE A 232 19.59 -1.40 -9.05
CA PHE A 232 19.35 0.01 -8.73
C PHE A 232 18.10 0.56 -9.42
N TYR A 233 17.81 0.14 -10.65
CA TYR A 233 16.55 0.47 -11.33
C TYR A 233 15.33 -0.05 -10.56
N ASN A 234 15.37 -1.29 -10.05
CA ASN A 234 14.31 -1.83 -9.19
C ASN A 234 14.14 -0.98 -7.91
N ILE A 235 15.23 -0.50 -7.29
CA ILE A 235 15.17 0.38 -6.10
C ILE A 235 14.39 1.67 -6.41
N LEU A 236 14.68 2.32 -7.53
CA LEU A 236 14.01 3.56 -7.92
C LEU A 236 12.50 3.34 -8.19
N LEU A 237 12.16 2.27 -8.91
CA LEU A 237 10.77 1.92 -9.17
C LEU A 237 10.00 1.59 -7.88
N SER A 238 10.59 0.79 -6.99
CA SER A 238 10.02 0.49 -5.66
C SER A 238 9.79 1.77 -4.84
N HIS A 239 10.77 2.67 -4.82
CA HIS A 239 10.67 3.94 -4.10
C HIS A 239 9.53 4.81 -4.63
N GLU A 240 9.40 4.92 -5.96
CA GLU A 240 8.32 5.68 -6.59
C GLU A 240 6.94 5.21 -6.09
N ARG A 241 6.72 3.88 -6.03
CA ARG A 241 5.44 3.30 -5.58
C ARG A 241 5.18 3.48 -4.09
N LEU A 242 6.22 3.54 -3.26
CA LEU A 242 6.07 3.76 -1.82
C LEU A 242 5.83 5.24 -1.47
N CYS A 243 6.28 6.20 -2.28
CA CYS A 243 6.27 7.61 -1.92
C CYS A 243 4.88 8.16 -1.53
N TYR A 244 3.84 7.82 -2.31
CA TYR A 244 2.48 8.26 -2.02
C TYR A 244 1.94 7.64 -0.73
N GLU A 245 1.98 6.31 -0.63
CA GLU A 245 1.39 5.62 0.51
C GLU A 245 2.14 5.86 1.82
N PHE A 246 3.46 6.05 1.77
CA PHE A 246 4.26 6.32 2.96
C PHE A 246 3.78 7.60 3.65
N ASP A 247 3.61 8.69 2.91
CA ASP A 247 3.10 9.93 3.48
C ASP A 247 1.62 9.82 3.86
N ARG A 248 0.79 9.16 3.05
CA ARG A 248 -0.62 8.88 3.37
C ARG A 248 -0.78 8.17 4.72
N ILE A 249 0.00 7.12 4.97
CA ILE A 249 -0.02 6.36 6.23
C ILE A 249 0.59 7.17 7.37
N ARG A 250 1.71 7.86 7.16
CA ARG A 250 2.32 8.71 8.18
C ARG A 250 1.35 9.79 8.68
N LEU A 251 0.63 10.41 7.75
CA LEU A 251 -0.30 11.50 8.04
C LEU A 251 -1.65 10.99 8.57
N SER A 252 -1.85 9.67 8.70
CA SER A 252 -3.14 9.11 9.11
C SER A 252 -3.56 9.51 10.53
N GLU A 253 -2.63 9.91 11.39
CA GLU A 253 -2.93 10.44 12.73
C GLU A 253 -3.80 11.70 12.69
N PHE A 254 -3.75 12.46 11.59
CA PHE A 254 -4.56 13.66 11.40
C PHE A 254 -5.94 13.35 10.81
N ASN A 255 -6.26 12.07 10.55
CA ASN A 255 -7.54 11.67 9.97
C ASN A 255 -8.59 11.34 11.04
N ASP A 256 -8.21 11.29 12.31
CA ASP A 256 -9.14 10.92 13.38
C ASP A 256 -10.30 11.93 13.49
N VAL A 257 -11.50 11.36 13.48
CA VAL A 257 -12.78 12.05 13.60
C VAL A 257 -13.46 11.53 14.86
N ASP A 258 -13.32 12.28 15.95
CA ASP A 258 -13.90 11.88 17.24
C ASP A 258 -15.36 12.35 17.38
N ILE A 259 -16.24 11.77 16.57
CA ILE A 259 -17.70 11.99 16.64
C ILE A 259 -18.44 10.67 16.61
N ASN A 260 -19.39 10.51 17.54
CA ASN A 260 -20.35 9.42 17.55
C ASN A 260 -21.78 10.02 17.55
N PRO A 261 -22.43 10.14 16.38
CA PRO A 261 -23.74 10.77 16.29
C PRO A 261 -24.84 9.98 17.01
N SER A 262 -25.96 10.64 17.33
CA SER A 262 -27.13 9.96 17.91
C SER A 262 -27.82 9.06 16.88
N GLN A 263 -28.60 8.09 17.33
CA GLN A 263 -29.40 7.26 16.43
C GLN A 263 -30.38 8.09 15.60
N GLU A 264 -30.99 9.12 16.19
CA GLU A 264 -31.87 10.06 15.48
C GLU A 264 -31.17 10.72 14.29
N TYR A 265 -29.92 11.17 14.49
CA TYR A 265 -29.13 11.73 13.41
C TYR A 265 -28.81 10.70 12.33
N ILE A 266 -28.41 9.48 12.73
CA ILE A 266 -28.03 8.41 11.80
C ILE A 266 -29.21 8.04 10.90
N ASP A 267 -30.41 7.89 11.49
CA ASP A 267 -31.62 7.58 10.75
C ASP A 267 -31.97 8.70 9.75
N LEU A 268 -31.83 9.96 10.16
CA LEU A 268 -32.03 11.11 9.30
C LEU A 268 -30.99 11.16 8.15
N PHE A 269 -29.73 10.89 8.44
CA PHE A 269 -28.67 10.89 7.42
C PHE A 269 -28.92 9.80 6.36
N LYS A 270 -29.24 8.57 6.79
CA LYS A 270 -29.58 7.46 5.89
C LYS A 270 -30.78 7.79 5.00
N GLN A 271 -31.76 8.54 5.50
CA GLN A 271 -32.93 8.96 4.73
C GLN A 271 -32.59 9.93 3.59
N TYR A 272 -31.63 10.84 3.81
CA TYR A 272 -31.37 11.95 2.89
C TYR A 272 -30.07 11.81 2.07
N GLN A 273 -29.15 10.90 2.41
CA GLN A 273 -27.81 10.85 1.81
C GLN A 273 -27.78 10.76 0.27
N GLU A 274 -28.72 10.05 -0.35
CA GLU A 274 -28.77 9.84 -1.80
C GLU A 274 -29.40 11.03 -2.56
N ILE A 275 -29.99 12.00 -1.86
CA ILE A 275 -30.70 13.10 -2.50
C ILE A 275 -29.67 14.08 -3.10
N PRO A 276 -29.76 14.41 -4.40
CA PRO A 276 -28.88 15.40 -5.01
C PRO A 276 -29.35 16.82 -4.72
N LEU A 277 -28.40 17.75 -4.61
CA LEU A 277 -28.62 19.19 -4.53
C LEU A 277 -27.84 19.89 -5.65
N SER A 278 -28.46 20.88 -6.29
CA SER A 278 -27.75 21.70 -7.27
C SER A 278 -26.65 22.54 -6.61
N ILE A 279 -25.45 22.50 -7.15
CA ILE A 279 -24.30 23.29 -6.67
C ILE A 279 -24.65 24.78 -6.61
N SER A 280 -25.36 25.28 -7.62
CA SER A 280 -25.75 26.69 -7.72
C SER A 280 -26.68 27.18 -6.60
N SER A 281 -27.40 26.27 -5.92
CA SER A 281 -28.30 26.63 -4.82
C SER A 281 -27.63 26.57 -3.44
N ILE A 282 -26.49 25.89 -3.31
CA ILE A 282 -25.80 25.67 -2.03
C ILE A 282 -25.32 26.99 -1.39
N PRO A 283 -24.76 27.98 -2.11
CA PRO A 283 -24.38 29.26 -1.50
C PRO A 283 -25.55 29.97 -0.81
N SER A 284 -26.79 29.77 -1.28
CA SER A 284 -27.99 30.35 -0.66
C SER A 284 -28.28 29.76 0.73
N LEU A 285 -27.73 28.58 1.04
CA LEU A 285 -27.83 27.93 2.34
C LEU A 285 -26.99 28.65 3.43
N ALA A 286 -26.04 29.51 3.05
CA ALA A 286 -25.22 30.27 3.99
C ALA A 286 -26.01 31.30 4.82
N GLU A 287 -27.17 31.74 4.32
CA GLU A 287 -28.05 32.71 5.01
C GLU A 287 -29.10 32.03 5.93
N TYR A 288 -29.23 30.71 5.84
CA TYR A 288 -30.30 29.94 6.46
C TYR A 288 -30.35 29.92 7.99
N PRO A 289 -29.24 29.95 8.76
CA PRO A 289 -29.33 29.97 10.21
C PRO A 289 -30.14 31.14 10.80
N GLN A 290 -30.56 32.10 9.97
CA GLN A 290 -31.39 33.25 10.33
C GLN A 290 -32.84 33.19 9.78
N LEU A 291 -33.19 32.20 8.95
CA LEU A 291 -34.46 32.14 8.20
C LEU A 291 -35.18 30.81 8.43
N ALA A 292 -36.41 30.87 8.97
CA ALA A 292 -37.30 29.71 8.98
C ALA A 292 -37.89 29.52 7.57
N TYR A 293 -37.53 28.43 6.89
CA TYR A 293 -38.15 28.05 5.62
C TYR A 293 -39.36 27.15 5.87
N ASP A 294 -40.42 27.33 5.06
CA ASP A 294 -41.65 26.53 5.14
C ASP A 294 -41.45 25.04 4.76
N SER A 295 -40.29 24.68 4.17
CA SER A 295 -39.99 23.32 3.73
C SER A 295 -39.38 22.47 4.85
N ASN A 296 -40.10 21.45 5.30
CA ASN A 296 -39.60 20.45 6.26
C ASN A 296 -38.32 19.76 5.78
N ALA A 297 -38.21 19.49 4.47
CA ALA A 297 -37.03 18.83 3.90
C ALA A 297 -35.78 19.71 4.01
N ILE A 298 -35.88 21.02 3.76
CA ILE A 298 -34.73 21.92 3.91
C ILE A 298 -34.32 22.00 5.39
N ASN A 299 -35.29 22.10 6.32
CA ASN A 299 -35.01 22.09 7.76
C ASN A 299 -34.25 20.82 8.19
N ASP A 300 -34.64 19.66 7.66
CA ASP A 300 -33.96 18.39 7.97
C ASP A 300 -32.52 18.35 7.44
N ILE A 301 -32.26 18.86 6.24
CA ILE A 301 -30.89 18.98 5.70
C ILE A 301 -30.02 19.86 6.59
N PHE A 302 -30.57 20.94 7.16
CA PHE A 302 -29.81 21.77 8.08
C PHE A 302 -29.49 21.10 9.40
N LYS A 303 -30.41 20.29 9.93
CA LYS A 303 -30.13 19.46 11.10
C LYS A 303 -28.97 18.51 10.82
N LEU A 304 -28.81 18.01 9.59
CA LEU A 304 -27.65 17.18 9.23
C LEU A 304 -26.33 17.95 9.36
N PHE A 305 -26.24 19.21 8.90
CA PHE A 305 -25.01 19.99 9.03
C PHE A 305 -24.60 20.24 10.49
N SER A 306 -25.54 20.27 11.43
CA SER A 306 -25.30 20.58 12.85
C SER A 306 -25.43 19.39 13.81
N TYR A 307 -25.49 18.15 13.30
CA TYR A 307 -25.72 16.96 14.15
C TYR A 307 -27.01 17.03 14.97
N CYS A 308 -28.07 17.59 14.40
CA CYS A 308 -29.36 17.89 15.04
C CYS A 308 -29.24 18.85 16.24
N GLN A 309 -28.15 19.61 16.34
CA GLN A 309 -27.94 20.61 17.39
C GLN A 309 -28.27 22.02 16.90
N GLU A 310 -28.56 22.93 17.82
CA GLU A 310 -28.71 24.34 17.51
C GLU A 310 -27.36 24.95 17.08
N ILE A 311 -27.36 25.71 15.99
CA ILE A 311 -26.17 26.45 15.53
C ILE A 311 -26.05 27.73 16.35
N THR A 312 -24.96 27.87 17.08
CA THR A 312 -24.68 29.09 17.85
C THR A 312 -24.23 30.24 16.94
N ASP A 313 -24.41 31.49 17.40
CA ASP A 313 -23.93 32.69 16.69
C ASP A 313 -22.41 32.63 16.40
N GLU A 314 -21.64 31.97 17.26
CA GLU A 314 -20.19 31.80 17.09
C GLU A 314 -19.85 30.83 15.95
N ASP A 315 -20.70 29.84 15.73
CA ASP A 315 -20.52 28.83 14.69
C ASP A 315 -21.09 29.26 13.35
N PHE A 316 -22.03 30.21 13.34
CA PHE A 316 -22.59 30.80 12.12
C PHE A 316 -21.51 31.25 11.13
N LYS A 317 -20.47 31.94 11.61
CA LYS A 317 -19.36 32.41 10.77
C LYS A 317 -18.59 31.24 10.14
N LYS A 318 -18.48 30.11 10.85
CA LYS A 318 -17.76 28.91 10.40
C LYS A 318 -18.57 28.16 9.35
N TYR A 319 -19.89 28.04 9.54
CA TYR A 319 -20.79 27.48 8.53
C TYR A 319 -20.82 28.33 7.26
N LYS A 320 -20.94 29.65 7.39
CA LYS A 320 -20.86 30.57 6.26
C LYS A 320 -19.57 30.36 5.47
N TYR A 321 -18.44 30.29 6.16
CA TYR A 321 -17.16 29.99 5.53
C TYR A 321 -17.16 28.64 4.79
N ALA A 322 -17.74 27.59 5.39
CA ALA A 322 -17.84 26.29 4.74
C ALA A 322 -18.68 26.33 3.44
N PHE A 323 -19.84 26.98 3.46
CA PHE A 323 -20.68 27.15 2.26
C PHE A 323 -20.06 28.05 1.19
N GLU A 324 -19.13 28.93 1.54
CA GLU A 324 -18.39 29.75 0.58
C GLU A 324 -17.21 28.99 -0.06
N ASN A 325 -16.74 27.89 0.53
CA ASN A 325 -15.49 27.25 0.14
C ASN A 325 -15.59 25.73 -0.14
N PHE A 326 -16.78 25.13 -0.05
CA PHE A 326 -16.99 23.69 -0.23
C PHE A 326 -16.55 23.18 -1.62
N GLU A 327 -16.73 23.98 -2.68
CA GLU A 327 -16.38 23.60 -4.05
C GLU A 327 -14.90 23.25 -4.20
N THR A 328 -14.00 23.92 -3.47
CA THR A 328 -12.58 23.59 -3.50
C THR A 328 -12.33 22.16 -3.05
N VAL A 329 -13.03 21.73 -2.00
CA VAL A 329 -12.91 20.38 -1.45
C VAL A 329 -13.56 19.35 -2.36
N LEU A 330 -14.71 19.67 -2.98
CA LEU A 330 -15.34 18.79 -3.97
C LEU A 330 -14.43 18.52 -5.17
N ARG A 331 -13.75 19.54 -5.70
CA ARG A 331 -12.77 19.37 -6.79
C ARG A 331 -11.60 18.45 -6.41
N TRP A 332 -11.20 18.43 -5.14
CA TRP A 332 -10.18 17.51 -4.67
C TRP A 332 -10.69 16.06 -4.66
N ILE A 333 -11.94 15.85 -4.22
CA ILE A 333 -12.58 14.53 -4.27
C ILE A 333 -12.71 14.04 -5.71
N GLU A 334 -13.13 14.89 -6.66
CA GLU A 334 -13.21 14.53 -8.10
C GLU A 334 -11.85 14.08 -8.67
N LYS A 335 -10.75 14.70 -8.21
CA LYS A 335 -9.40 14.33 -8.66
C LYS A 335 -8.92 13.00 -8.06
N GLU A 336 -9.30 12.67 -6.82
CA GLU A 336 -8.98 11.36 -6.20
C GLU A 336 -9.83 10.22 -6.72
N LYS A 337 -11.12 10.48 -6.94
CA LYS A 337 -12.13 9.44 -7.11
C LYS A 337 -12.60 9.41 -8.55
N GLU A 338 -12.12 8.42 -9.29
CA GLU A 338 -12.53 8.21 -10.68
C GLU A 338 -14.05 8.12 -10.83
N GLY A 339 -14.58 8.83 -11.82
CA GLY A 339 -16.02 8.80 -12.16
C GLY A 339 -16.91 9.73 -11.33
N MET A 340 -16.37 10.53 -10.42
CA MET A 340 -17.13 11.58 -9.73
C MET A 340 -17.14 12.90 -10.52
N ASP A 341 -18.31 13.53 -10.61
CA ASP A 341 -18.52 14.84 -11.23
C ASP A 341 -19.57 15.62 -10.41
N PHE A 342 -19.13 16.71 -9.80
CA PHE A 342 -19.92 17.65 -9.00
C PHE A 342 -20.05 19.01 -9.69
N SER A 343 -19.95 19.07 -11.03
CA SER A 343 -20.09 20.33 -11.78
C SER A 343 -21.49 20.94 -11.72
N SER A 344 -22.52 20.12 -11.45
CA SER A 344 -23.93 20.55 -11.47
C SER A 344 -24.69 20.21 -10.20
N GLU A 345 -24.47 19.01 -9.65
CA GLU A 345 -25.16 18.49 -8.47
C GLU A 345 -24.20 17.75 -7.54
N VAL A 346 -24.53 17.70 -6.26
CA VAL A 346 -23.82 16.91 -5.25
C VAL A 346 -24.81 16.21 -4.34
N GLN A 347 -24.56 14.93 -4.03
CA GLN A 347 -25.37 14.18 -3.08
C GLN A 347 -25.18 14.75 -1.66
N ILE A 348 -26.28 14.80 -0.89
CA ILE A 348 -26.24 15.23 0.52
C ILE A 348 -25.25 14.41 1.33
N GLY A 349 -25.13 13.11 1.02
CA GLY A 349 -24.17 12.20 1.64
C GLY A 349 -22.72 12.69 1.53
N ILE A 350 -22.37 13.44 0.48
CA ILE A 350 -21.03 14.01 0.29
C ILE A 350 -20.97 15.44 0.85
N LEU A 351 -22.00 16.25 0.58
CA LEU A 351 -22.02 17.66 0.99
C LEU A 351 -21.99 17.83 2.51
N VAL A 352 -22.77 17.02 3.25
CA VAL A 352 -22.84 17.12 4.72
C VAL A 352 -21.48 16.87 5.37
N PRO A 353 -20.77 15.76 5.09
CA PRO A 353 -19.40 15.56 5.55
C PRO A 353 -18.44 16.70 5.20
N VAL A 354 -18.49 17.23 3.98
CA VAL A 354 -17.62 18.35 3.55
C VAL A 354 -17.86 19.58 4.43
N ILE A 355 -19.11 20.00 4.58
CA ILE A 355 -19.47 21.18 5.39
C ILE A 355 -19.10 20.95 6.87
N GLN A 356 -19.45 19.79 7.42
CA GLN A 356 -19.11 19.44 8.80
C GLN A 356 -17.61 19.46 9.05
N GLU A 357 -16.81 18.94 8.11
CA GLU A 357 -15.36 18.88 8.26
C GLU A 357 -14.71 20.26 8.18
N ILE A 358 -15.15 21.12 7.25
CA ILE A 358 -14.66 22.51 7.18
C ILE A 358 -14.98 23.25 8.48
N VAL A 359 -16.19 23.09 9.01
CA VAL A 359 -16.58 23.68 10.30
C VAL A 359 -15.74 23.11 11.45
N TYR A 360 -15.52 21.80 11.47
CA TYR A 360 -14.76 21.13 12.52
C TYR A 360 -13.29 21.60 12.54
N VAL A 361 -12.61 21.60 11.38
CA VAL A 361 -11.23 22.10 11.26
C VAL A 361 -11.16 23.58 11.63
N SER A 362 -12.16 24.38 11.22
CA SER A 362 -12.22 25.80 11.61
C SER A 362 -12.37 26.02 13.12
N LYS A 363 -13.02 25.12 13.86
CA LYS A 363 -13.12 25.17 15.32
C LYS A 363 -11.83 24.77 16.03
N HIS A 364 -11.01 23.93 15.39
CA HIS A 364 -9.82 23.32 15.96
C HIS A 364 -8.55 23.70 15.19
N SER A 365 -8.46 24.95 14.72
CA SER A 365 -7.42 25.39 13.78
C SER A 365 -5.99 25.09 14.25
N ASN A 366 -5.74 25.16 15.56
CA ASN A 366 -4.42 24.93 16.15
C ASN A 366 -4.04 23.44 16.25
N SER A 367 -4.99 22.52 16.04
CA SER A 367 -4.77 21.07 16.08
C SER A 367 -4.44 20.48 14.70
N TYR A 368 -4.52 21.28 13.64
CA TYR A 368 -4.42 20.84 12.24
C TYR A 368 -3.30 21.55 11.48
N ASP A 369 -2.19 21.77 12.17
CA ASP A 369 -0.92 22.19 11.61
C ASP A 369 -0.12 20.97 11.17
N ILE A 370 -0.22 20.65 9.88
CA ILE A 370 0.31 19.40 9.34
C ILE A 370 1.82 19.55 9.01
N PRO A 371 2.66 18.62 9.47
CA PRO A 371 4.06 18.58 9.08
C PRO A 371 4.19 18.03 7.66
N CYS A 372 4.48 18.90 6.70
CA CYS A 372 4.76 18.51 5.32
C CYS A 372 6.27 18.47 5.10
N ASP A 373 6.95 17.63 5.87
CA ASP A 373 8.40 17.52 5.87
C ASP A 373 8.90 16.68 4.69
N TYR A 374 10.03 17.10 4.13
CA TYR A 374 10.83 16.33 3.18
C TYR A 374 12.30 16.30 3.62
N PHE A 375 13.16 15.61 2.87
CA PHE A 375 14.54 15.41 3.30
C PHE A 375 15.28 16.75 3.54
N ASP A 376 15.96 16.87 4.71
CA ASP A 376 16.66 18.06 5.22
C ASP A 376 15.83 19.35 5.37
N HIS A 377 14.50 19.27 5.21
CA HIS A 377 13.60 20.40 5.36
C HIS A 377 12.39 20.05 6.24
N THR A 378 12.25 20.75 7.36
CA THR A 378 11.10 20.60 8.26
C THR A 378 10.18 21.80 8.09
N GLU A 379 9.06 21.62 7.38
CA GLU A 379 8.03 22.65 7.25
C GLU A 379 6.97 22.41 8.32
N ARG A 380 7.19 23.07 9.46
CA ARG A 380 6.21 23.12 10.54
C ARG A 380 5.13 24.13 10.15
N GLU A 381 3.87 23.77 10.41
CA GLU A 381 2.70 24.66 10.33
C GLU A 381 2.09 24.85 8.92
N ASN A 382 1.64 23.75 8.31
CA ASN A 382 0.69 23.83 7.19
C ASN A 382 -0.74 23.62 7.69
N SER A 383 -1.47 24.71 7.93
CA SER A 383 -2.86 24.64 8.37
C SER A 383 -3.76 24.03 7.29
N LEU A 384 -4.51 22.96 7.62
CA LEU A 384 -5.52 22.37 6.72
C LEU A 384 -6.51 23.42 6.21
N LEU A 385 -6.91 24.38 7.06
CA LEU A 385 -7.86 25.42 6.69
C LEU A 385 -7.27 26.39 5.66
N SER A 386 -5.95 26.67 5.74
CA SER A 386 -5.26 27.52 4.77
C SER A 386 -5.19 26.89 3.37
N ALA A 387 -5.13 25.56 3.30
CA ALA A 387 -5.06 24.82 2.04
C ALA A 387 -6.26 25.09 1.13
N ILE A 388 -7.45 25.29 1.70
CA ILE A 388 -8.70 25.58 0.97
C ILE A 388 -8.60 26.88 0.14
N LYS A 389 -7.73 27.81 0.56
CA LYS A 389 -7.54 29.11 -0.10
C LYS A 389 -6.36 29.14 -1.07
N LYS A 390 -5.54 28.09 -1.08
CA LYS A 390 -4.34 28.03 -1.93
C LYS A 390 -4.74 27.71 -3.37
N ARG A 391 -3.89 28.13 -4.30
CA ARG A 391 -3.96 27.70 -5.69
C ARG A 391 -3.39 26.28 -5.80
N ASP A 392 -3.80 25.53 -6.83
CA ASP A 392 -3.37 24.15 -7.04
C ASP A 392 -1.83 24.02 -7.11
N ASP A 393 -1.13 25.00 -7.68
CA ASP A 393 0.34 25.04 -7.79
C ASP A 393 1.08 25.27 -6.46
N GLU A 394 0.37 25.75 -5.43
CA GLU A 394 0.89 26.01 -4.08
C GLU A 394 0.45 24.95 -3.06
N LEU A 395 -0.37 23.99 -3.51
CA LEU A 395 -1.01 22.99 -2.68
C LEU A 395 -0.08 21.82 -2.44
N LYS A 396 -0.03 21.37 -1.19
CA LYS A 396 0.76 20.19 -0.83
C LYS A 396 -0.12 18.95 -0.94
N PRO A 397 0.27 17.92 -1.73
CA PRO A 397 -0.55 16.72 -1.94
C PRO A 397 -1.03 16.07 -0.63
N GLY A 398 -0.15 15.99 0.38
CA GLY A 398 -0.51 15.42 1.68
C GLY A 398 -1.63 16.16 2.42
N LEU A 399 -1.81 17.47 2.20
CA LEU A 399 -2.95 18.20 2.78
C LEU A 399 -4.27 17.81 2.11
N VAL A 400 -4.24 17.52 0.81
CA VAL A 400 -5.41 17.11 0.05
C VAL A 400 -5.84 15.71 0.45
N ASP A 401 -4.89 14.78 0.53
CA ASP A 401 -5.13 13.41 1.00
C ASP A 401 -5.78 13.42 2.39
N ILE A 402 -5.27 14.22 3.34
CA ILE A 402 -5.89 14.37 4.67
C ILE A 402 -7.33 14.88 4.54
N TRP A 403 -7.60 15.90 3.73
CA TRP A 403 -8.97 16.41 3.53
C TRP A 403 -9.92 15.32 3.04
N VAL A 404 -9.55 14.61 1.97
CA VAL A 404 -10.38 13.56 1.38
C VAL A 404 -10.61 12.42 2.39
N ARG A 405 -9.57 11.98 3.08
CA ARG A 405 -9.68 10.90 4.08
C ARG A 405 -10.50 11.29 5.31
N ARG A 406 -10.42 12.54 5.75
CA ARG A 406 -11.27 13.05 6.85
C ARG A 406 -12.74 13.06 6.43
N ILE A 407 -13.04 13.43 5.19
CA ILE A 407 -14.40 13.43 4.64
C ILE A 407 -14.95 12.01 4.53
N ASP A 408 -14.15 11.06 4.06
CA ASP A 408 -14.53 9.64 4.03
C ASP A 408 -14.80 9.08 5.43
N THR A 409 -13.93 9.41 6.39
CA THR A 409 -14.12 9.02 7.80
C THR A 409 -15.38 9.65 8.39
N ARG A 410 -15.62 10.93 8.09
CA ARG A 410 -16.81 11.68 8.49
C ARG A 410 -18.08 11.07 7.93
N PHE A 411 -18.08 10.67 6.65
CA PHE A 411 -19.18 9.97 6.00
C PHE A 411 -19.51 8.66 6.74
N SER A 412 -18.51 7.81 7.00
CA SER A 412 -18.70 6.57 7.76
C SER A 412 -19.23 6.83 9.18
N CYS A 413 -18.71 7.84 9.89
CA CYS A 413 -19.22 8.21 11.21
C CYS A 413 -20.68 8.67 11.15
N ASN A 414 -21.07 9.40 10.11
CA ASN A 414 -22.46 9.83 9.93
C ASN A 414 -23.44 8.67 9.70
N LEU A 415 -22.96 7.55 9.18
CA LEU A 415 -23.70 6.29 9.06
C LEU A 415 -23.72 5.45 10.35
N GLY A 416 -23.04 5.88 11.42
CA GLY A 416 -22.88 5.12 12.66
C GLY A 416 -21.76 4.07 12.61
N LEU A 417 -20.84 4.17 11.64
CA LEU A 417 -19.83 3.15 11.34
C LEU A 417 -18.43 3.53 11.84
N ARG A 418 -18.35 4.34 12.91
CA ARG A 418 -17.08 4.85 13.47
C ARG A 418 -16.08 3.73 13.79
N ASP A 419 -16.54 2.70 14.51
CA ASP A 419 -15.64 1.62 14.93
C ASP A 419 -15.16 0.79 13.73
N LEU A 420 -15.98 0.67 12.68
CA LEU A 420 -15.61 -0.02 11.44
C LEU A 420 -14.51 0.72 10.69
N ILE A 421 -14.66 2.04 10.47
CA ILE A 421 -13.65 2.82 9.74
C ILE A 421 -12.33 2.90 10.52
N MET A 422 -12.38 2.99 11.85
CA MET A 422 -11.18 2.93 12.69
C MET A 422 -10.48 1.57 12.58
N GLU A 423 -11.22 0.46 12.60
CA GLU A 423 -10.64 -0.87 12.46
C GLU A 423 -10.09 -1.13 11.05
N LYS A 424 -10.74 -0.57 10.00
CA LYS A 424 -10.21 -0.56 8.62
C LYS A 424 -8.87 0.18 8.53
N ASN A 425 -8.75 1.35 9.16
CA ASN A 425 -7.51 2.13 9.14
C ASN A 425 -6.33 1.34 9.74
N LYS A 426 -6.56 0.53 10.78
CA LYS A 426 -5.51 -0.36 11.34
C LYS A 426 -5.03 -1.40 10.32
N ALA A 427 -5.94 -2.00 9.57
CA ALA A 427 -5.59 -2.98 8.56
C ALA A 427 -4.82 -2.36 7.40
N GLU A 428 -5.17 -1.14 6.99
CA GLU A 428 -4.44 -0.40 5.96
C GLU A 428 -2.97 -0.18 6.36
N VAL A 429 -2.71 0.21 7.62
CA VAL A 429 -1.34 0.36 8.16
C VAL A 429 -0.58 -0.97 8.10
N LYS A 430 -1.23 -2.10 8.39
CA LYS A 430 -0.60 -3.43 8.35
C LYS A 430 -0.31 -3.88 6.92
N MET A 431 -1.24 -3.66 5.99
CA MET A 431 -1.03 -3.93 4.56
C MET A 431 0.15 -3.11 4.01
N PHE A 432 0.25 -1.83 4.40
CA PHE A 432 1.37 -0.99 4.03
C PHE A 432 2.72 -1.55 4.51
N LYS A 433 2.80 -2.06 5.75
CA LYS A 433 4.03 -2.70 6.26
C LYS A 433 4.44 -3.94 5.45
N LEU A 434 3.47 -4.77 5.03
CA LEU A 434 3.74 -5.92 4.17
C LEU A 434 4.29 -5.48 2.81
N LYS A 435 3.71 -4.42 2.26
CA LYS A 435 4.12 -3.82 0.99
C LYS A 435 5.51 -3.17 1.06
N GLU A 436 5.82 -2.46 2.14
CA GLU A 436 7.15 -1.90 2.42
C GLU A 436 8.21 -3.01 2.43
N TYR A 437 7.93 -4.12 3.10
CA TYR A 437 8.79 -5.31 3.07
C TYR A 437 8.98 -5.86 1.65
N ILE A 438 7.91 -6.03 0.87
CA ILE A 438 8.00 -6.52 -0.54
C ILE A 438 8.89 -5.61 -1.38
N PHE A 439 8.69 -4.29 -1.30
CA PHE A 439 9.43 -3.34 -2.12
C PHE A 439 10.88 -3.11 -1.67
N SER A 440 11.21 -3.50 -0.44
CA SER A 440 12.61 -3.60 0.03
C SER A 440 13.42 -4.68 -0.69
N ILE A 441 12.77 -5.65 -1.35
CA ILE A 441 13.45 -6.75 -2.05
C ILE A 441 13.85 -6.29 -3.47
N HIS A 442 15.15 -6.10 -3.70
CA HIS A 442 15.62 -5.53 -4.96
C HIS A 442 15.92 -6.55 -6.08
N ASN A 443 15.62 -7.83 -5.86
CA ASN A 443 15.70 -8.86 -6.91
C ASN A 443 14.30 -9.27 -7.35
N MET A 444 14.01 -9.20 -8.65
CA MET A 444 12.67 -9.45 -9.19
C MET A 444 12.12 -10.84 -8.94
N LYS A 445 12.95 -11.90 -8.97
CA LYS A 445 12.49 -13.27 -8.66
C LYS A 445 11.99 -13.35 -7.23
N TYR A 446 12.75 -12.80 -6.30
CA TYR A 446 12.47 -12.84 -4.87
C TYR A 446 11.33 -11.88 -4.48
N LEU A 447 11.27 -10.70 -5.10
CA LEU A 447 10.18 -9.74 -4.93
C LEU A 447 8.85 -10.35 -5.38
N LYS A 448 8.80 -11.01 -6.54
CA LYS A 448 7.61 -11.74 -7.01
C LYS A 448 7.20 -12.83 -6.04
N ALA A 449 8.14 -13.66 -5.59
CA ALA A 449 7.84 -14.75 -4.66
C ALA A 449 7.29 -14.22 -3.32
N ALA A 450 7.86 -13.13 -2.79
CA ALA A 450 7.36 -12.47 -1.59
C ALA A 450 5.95 -11.90 -1.80
N HIS A 451 5.73 -11.21 -2.93
CA HIS A 451 4.41 -10.69 -3.29
C HIS A 451 3.38 -11.82 -3.41
N GLU A 452 3.64 -12.84 -4.22
CA GLU A 452 2.71 -13.95 -4.45
C GLU A 452 2.32 -14.63 -3.14
N TYR A 453 3.26 -14.84 -2.22
CA TYR A 453 2.99 -15.41 -0.91
C TYR A 453 2.17 -14.47 -0.01
N LEU A 454 2.65 -13.24 0.21
CA LEU A 454 2.04 -12.31 1.16
C LEU A 454 0.69 -11.78 0.68
N PHE A 455 0.58 -11.43 -0.61
CA PHE A 455 -0.67 -10.96 -1.20
C PHE A 455 -1.73 -12.04 -1.15
N HIS A 456 -1.39 -13.29 -1.49
CA HIS A 456 -2.32 -14.40 -1.42
C HIS A 456 -2.88 -14.59 0.00
N GLN A 457 -2.01 -14.62 1.02
CA GLN A 457 -2.44 -14.74 2.41
C GLN A 457 -3.31 -13.55 2.86
N ALA A 458 -2.94 -12.33 2.46
CA ALA A 458 -3.74 -11.14 2.74
C ALA A 458 -5.10 -11.18 2.01
N ALA A 459 -5.15 -11.63 0.75
CA ALA A 459 -6.38 -11.74 -0.04
C ALA A 459 -7.36 -12.75 0.57
N ILE A 460 -6.89 -13.95 0.95
CA ILE A 460 -7.71 -14.94 1.69
C ILE A 460 -8.25 -14.32 2.96
N ALA A 461 -7.40 -13.60 3.70
CA ALA A 461 -7.82 -12.95 4.93
C ALA A 461 -8.99 -12.00 4.68
N HIS A 462 -9.06 -11.31 3.53
CA HIS A 462 -10.15 -10.39 3.18
C HIS A 462 -11.38 -11.08 2.54
N THR A 463 -11.31 -12.35 2.14
CA THR A 463 -12.48 -13.10 1.66
C THR A 463 -13.49 -13.25 2.79
N ASN A 464 -14.64 -12.58 2.73
CA ASN A 464 -15.64 -12.53 3.81
C ASN A 464 -16.20 -13.92 4.18
N THR A 465 -16.22 -14.25 5.48
CA THR A 465 -16.78 -15.53 5.98
C THR A 465 -18.30 -15.62 5.98
N ASN A 466 -19.00 -14.50 5.88
CA ASN A 466 -20.42 -14.45 6.21
C ASN A 466 -21.35 -14.14 5.05
N THR A 467 -20.88 -14.31 3.81
CA THR A 467 -21.85 -14.62 2.76
C THR A 467 -22.52 -15.92 3.17
N THR A 468 -23.86 -15.94 3.19
CA THR A 468 -24.71 -17.14 3.38
C THR A 468 -24.12 -18.37 2.67
N ILE A 469 -23.45 -18.14 1.53
CA ILE A 469 -22.68 -19.08 0.72
C ILE A 469 -21.62 -19.88 1.51
N VAL A 470 -20.73 -19.28 2.30
CA VAL A 470 -19.69 -20.03 3.05
C VAL A 470 -20.31 -20.93 4.11
N ALA A 471 -21.36 -20.44 4.78
CA ALA A 471 -22.11 -21.23 5.75
C ALA A 471 -22.88 -22.38 5.07
N GLU A 472 -23.53 -22.11 3.94
CA GLU A 472 -24.26 -23.10 3.13
C GLU A 472 -23.32 -24.16 2.54
N ASP A 473 -22.20 -23.76 1.97
CA ASP A 473 -21.19 -24.65 1.39
C ASP A 473 -20.51 -25.51 2.44
N LYS A 474 -20.26 -24.95 3.63
CA LYS A 474 -19.78 -25.70 4.78
C LYS A 474 -20.79 -26.72 5.26
N LEU A 475 -22.07 -26.34 5.36
CA LEU A 475 -23.14 -27.27 5.70
C LEU A 475 -23.28 -28.38 4.66
N TYR A 476 -23.21 -28.03 3.38
CA TYR A 476 -23.25 -28.97 2.27
C TYR A 476 -22.09 -29.96 2.33
N PHE A 477 -20.86 -29.48 2.46
CA PHE A 477 -19.67 -30.30 2.63
C PHE A 477 -19.80 -31.28 3.81
N LEU A 478 -20.26 -30.78 4.96
CA LEU A 478 -20.46 -31.59 6.16
C LEU A 478 -21.56 -32.64 5.97
N ASP A 479 -22.65 -32.31 5.29
CA ASP A 479 -23.75 -33.24 5.01
C ASP A 479 -23.28 -34.38 4.09
N VAL A 480 -22.57 -34.05 3.01
CA VAL A 480 -21.99 -35.02 2.08
C VAL A 480 -21.04 -35.97 2.82
N LEU A 481 -20.11 -35.42 3.60
CA LEU A 481 -19.16 -36.21 4.39
C LEU A 481 -19.90 -37.15 5.38
N GLN A 482 -20.89 -36.63 6.11
CA GLN A 482 -21.66 -37.43 7.06
C GLN A 482 -22.44 -38.55 6.37
N ASN A 483 -23.05 -38.28 5.21
CA ASN A 483 -23.83 -39.27 4.49
C ASN A 483 -22.93 -40.41 3.98
N LEU A 484 -21.75 -40.10 3.43
CA LEU A 484 -20.79 -41.11 2.97
C LEU A 484 -20.29 -42.02 4.11
N LEU A 485 -20.00 -41.44 5.28
CA LEU A 485 -19.54 -42.19 6.44
C LEU A 485 -20.66 -43.05 7.05
N ARG A 486 -21.89 -42.51 7.13
CA ARG A 486 -23.07 -43.26 7.61
C ARG A 486 -23.36 -44.47 6.73
N SER A 487 -23.23 -44.35 5.41
CA SER A 487 -23.36 -45.48 4.48
C SER A 487 -22.32 -46.59 4.72
N ASN A 488 -21.26 -46.32 5.46
CA ASN A 488 -20.22 -47.27 5.87
C ASN A 488 -20.26 -47.61 7.37
N GLU A 489 -21.40 -47.36 8.04
CA GLU A 489 -21.62 -47.61 9.48
C GLU A 489 -20.69 -46.81 10.42
N ILE A 490 -20.06 -45.74 9.91
CA ILE A 490 -19.22 -44.83 10.69
C ILE A 490 -20.07 -43.62 11.07
N LEU A 491 -20.31 -43.47 12.37
CA LEU A 491 -21.02 -42.31 12.91
C LEU A 491 -20.01 -41.29 13.41
N ILE A 492 -20.09 -40.05 12.88
CA ILE A 492 -19.47 -38.87 13.50
C ILE A 492 -20.54 -38.19 14.35
N SER A 493 -20.23 -37.98 15.63
CA SER A 493 -21.14 -37.33 16.60
C SER A 493 -20.99 -35.81 16.58
N VAL A 494 -19.75 -35.32 16.40
CA VAL A 494 -19.40 -33.90 16.34
C VAL A 494 -18.21 -33.72 15.41
N PHE A 495 -18.33 -32.82 14.43
CA PHE A 495 -17.17 -32.25 13.75
C PHE A 495 -16.67 -31.08 14.61
N HIS A 496 -15.59 -31.29 15.36
CA HIS A 496 -14.99 -30.22 16.15
C HIS A 496 -14.08 -29.41 15.23
N ASN A 497 -14.59 -28.26 14.82
CA ASN A 497 -13.85 -27.27 14.08
C ASN A 497 -13.16 -26.38 15.11
N ASP A 498 -11.82 -26.34 15.15
CA ASP A 498 -11.20 -25.06 15.47
C ASP A 498 -11.62 -24.14 14.32
N SER A 499 -12.55 -23.22 14.59
CA SER A 499 -13.43 -22.67 13.56
C SER A 499 -12.68 -22.15 12.33
N SER A 500 -11.47 -21.65 12.52
CA SER A 500 -10.59 -21.08 11.50
C SER A 500 -10.13 -22.06 10.41
N ILE A 501 -9.81 -23.33 10.69
CA ILE A 501 -9.07 -24.16 9.71
C ILE A 501 -9.92 -24.52 8.48
N LEU A 502 -11.15 -24.99 8.71
CA LEU A 502 -12.06 -25.23 7.60
C LEU A 502 -12.50 -23.93 6.95
N ASP A 503 -12.71 -22.88 7.74
CA ASP A 503 -13.11 -21.57 7.21
C ASP A 503 -12.02 -21.05 6.25
N ASP A 504 -10.74 -21.25 6.54
CA ASP A 504 -9.62 -20.90 5.66
C ASP A 504 -9.62 -21.72 4.37
N MET A 505 -9.93 -23.02 4.43
CA MET A 505 -10.12 -23.85 3.23
C MET A 505 -11.28 -23.35 2.37
N PHE A 506 -12.41 -22.98 2.97
CA PHE A 506 -13.54 -22.44 2.23
C PHE A 506 -13.22 -21.07 1.64
N ARG A 507 -12.51 -20.19 2.37
CA ARG A 507 -12.05 -18.91 1.82
C ARG A 507 -11.14 -19.09 0.62
N GLU A 508 -10.23 -20.06 0.68
CA GLU A 508 -9.36 -20.41 -0.44
C GLU A 508 -10.18 -20.81 -1.67
N LEU A 509 -11.09 -21.77 -1.51
CA LEU A 509 -11.94 -22.25 -2.60
C LEU A 509 -12.86 -21.14 -3.13
N MET A 510 -13.43 -20.31 -2.26
CA MET A 510 -14.29 -19.19 -2.64
C MET A 510 -13.53 -18.13 -3.42
N SER A 511 -12.29 -17.82 -3.03
CA SER A 511 -11.49 -16.83 -3.74
C SER A 511 -11.32 -17.19 -5.22
N GLU A 512 -11.21 -18.48 -5.53
CA GLU A 512 -11.06 -18.96 -6.90
C GLU A 512 -12.40 -19.16 -7.62
N TYR A 513 -13.43 -19.70 -6.94
CA TYR A 513 -14.66 -20.22 -7.57
C TYR A 513 -15.97 -19.43 -7.31
N SER A 514 -15.95 -18.21 -6.76
CA SER A 514 -17.19 -17.52 -6.34
C SER A 514 -17.75 -16.45 -7.31
N THR A 515 -17.18 -16.23 -8.49
CA THR A 515 -17.53 -15.06 -9.32
C THR A 515 -18.62 -15.26 -10.38
N SER A 516 -19.02 -16.50 -10.69
CA SER A 516 -20.10 -16.76 -11.67
C SER A 516 -20.90 -18.02 -11.35
N ILE A 517 -22.09 -18.15 -11.96
CA ILE A 517 -22.96 -19.34 -11.81
C ILE A 517 -22.24 -20.64 -12.23
N LYS A 518 -21.35 -20.58 -13.22
CA LYS A 518 -20.52 -21.75 -13.62
C LYS A 518 -19.49 -22.11 -12.55
N ASP A 519 -19.01 -21.11 -11.82
CA ASP A 519 -18.00 -21.28 -10.79
C ASP A 519 -18.64 -21.89 -9.52
N THR A 520 -19.90 -21.55 -9.22
CA THR A 520 -20.65 -22.17 -8.10
C THR A 520 -20.83 -23.69 -8.28
N CYS A 521 -21.19 -24.17 -9.47
CA CYS A 521 -21.28 -25.62 -9.72
C CYS A 521 -19.91 -26.31 -9.56
N THR A 522 -18.85 -25.65 -10.00
CA THR A 522 -17.47 -26.13 -9.87
C THR A 522 -17.06 -26.23 -8.40
N LEU A 523 -17.40 -25.23 -7.60
CA LEU A 523 -17.19 -25.24 -6.15
C LEU A 523 -17.89 -26.42 -5.48
N THR A 524 -19.19 -26.62 -5.74
CA THR A 524 -19.94 -27.75 -5.19
C THR A 524 -19.33 -29.11 -5.58
N MET A 525 -18.91 -29.26 -6.84
CA MET A 525 -18.21 -30.48 -7.29
C MET A 525 -16.89 -30.68 -6.54
N LYS A 526 -16.13 -29.62 -6.30
CA LYS A 526 -14.86 -29.69 -5.57
C LYS A 526 -15.05 -30.04 -4.10
N LEU A 527 -16.05 -29.43 -3.45
CA LEU A 527 -16.42 -29.76 -2.07
C LEU A 527 -16.83 -31.22 -1.93
N ASN A 528 -17.60 -31.75 -2.89
CA ASN A 528 -17.92 -33.17 -2.94
C ASN A 528 -16.66 -34.04 -3.06
N GLU A 529 -15.76 -33.72 -3.99
CA GLU A 529 -14.52 -34.48 -4.19
C GLU A 529 -13.69 -34.54 -2.90
N ILE A 530 -13.50 -33.40 -2.22
CA ILE A 530 -12.76 -33.31 -0.95
C ILE A 530 -13.46 -34.14 0.13
N ALA A 531 -14.79 -34.03 0.27
CA ALA A 531 -15.55 -34.81 1.24
C ALA A 531 -15.42 -36.33 1.00
N HIS A 532 -15.42 -36.78 -0.26
CA HIS A 532 -15.22 -38.18 -0.61
C HIS A 532 -13.82 -38.66 -0.22
N GLN A 533 -12.76 -37.90 -0.54
CA GLN A 533 -11.39 -38.28 -0.20
C GLN A 533 -11.17 -38.42 1.31
N ILE A 534 -11.75 -37.50 2.11
CA ILE A 534 -11.71 -37.59 3.58
C ILE A 534 -12.48 -38.81 4.06
N ALA A 535 -13.69 -39.04 3.52
CA ALA A 535 -14.51 -40.19 3.89
C ALA A 535 -13.79 -41.51 3.60
N GLU A 536 -13.21 -41.67 2.42
CA GLU A 536 -12.43 -42.85 2.03
C GLU A 536 -11.24 -43.08 2.97
N SER A 537 -10.50 -42.02 3.30
CA SER A 537 -9.36 -42.11 4.23
C SER A 537 -9.80 -42.60 5.62
N ILE A 538 -10.93 -42.09 6.13
CA ILE A 538 -11.52 -42.55 7.41
C ILE A 538 -11.98 -44.01 7.32
N ILE A 539 -12.67 -44.37 6.24
CA ILE A 539 -13.18 -45.73 6.01
C ILE A 539 -12.03 -46.74 5.98
N ASP A 540 -10.96 -46.43 5.25
CA ASP A 540 -9.79 -47.29 5.12
C ASP A 540 -9.04 -47.43 6.45
N ALA A 541 -8.82 -46.34 7.18
CA ALA A 541 -8.21 -46.40 8.51
C ALA A 541 -9.06 -47.22 9.50
N ASN A 542 -10.39 -47.07 9.44
CA ASN A 542 -11.30 -47.82 10.30
C ASN A 542 -11.32 -49.33 9.97
N LYS A 543 -11.14 -49.70 8.69
CA LYS A 543 -11.00 -51.11 8.25
C LYS A 543 -9.67 -51.73 8.66
N LYS A 544 -8.59 -50.95 8.72
CA LYS A 544 -7.23 -51.42 9.05
C LYS A 544 -6.95 -51.57 10.55
N SER A 545 -7.89 -51.21 11.43
CA SER A 545 -7.73 -51.25 12.90
C SER A 545 -6.48 -50.49 13.39
N GLU A 546 -6.22 -49.31 12.82
CA GLU A 546 -5.12 -48.45 13.25
C GLU A 546 -5.35 -47.87 14.66
N ALA A 547 -4.26 -47.45 15.32
CA ALA A 547 -4.29 -46.90 16.68
C ALA A 547 -5.18 -45.65 16.79
N ILE A 548 -5.79 -45.44 17.96
CA ILE A 548 -6.67 -44.29 18.23
C ILE A 548 -5.88 -43.24 19.03
N PRO A 549 -5.83 -41.97 18.60
CA PRO A 549 -6.49 -41.37 17.42
C PRO A 549 -5.75 -41.60 16.09
N VAL A 550 -6.49 -41.55 14.96
CA VAL A 550 -5.93 -41.69 13.61
C VAL A 550 -5.67 -40.31 13.00
N GLU A 551 -4.43 -40.08 12.57
CA GLU A 551 -4.07 -38.92 11.76
C GLU A 551 -4.33 -39.19 10.28
N LEU A 552 -5.06 -38.27 9.64
CA LEU A 552 -5.49 -38.35 8.26
C LEU A 552 -4.92 -37.13 7.52
N SER A 553 -4.46 -37.36 6.29
CA SER A 553 -4.04 -36.28 5.40
C SER A 553 -4.64 -36.48 4.03
N THR A 554 -5.30 -35.43 3.53
CA THR A 554 -5.92 -35.41 2.22
C THR A 554 -5.28 -34.30 1.41
N ARG A 555 -4.86 -34.63 0.18
CA ARG A 555 -4.29 -33.67 -0.75
C ARG A 555 -5.22 -33.49 -1.94
N PHE A 556 -5.46 -32.25 -2.31
CA PHE A 556 -6.31 -31.92 -3.45
C PHE A 556 -5.75 -30.70 -4.19
N PHE A 557 -6.15 -30.56 -5.47
CA PHE A 557 -5.74 -29.43 -6.29
C PHE A 557 -6.85 -28.41 -6.42
N ILE A 558 -6.51 -27.14 -6.23
CA ILE A 558 -7.32 -26.00 -6.60
C ILE A 558 -6.82 -25.52 -7.95
N GLU A 559 -7.71 -25.52 -8.95
CA GLU A 559 -7.46 -24.96 -10.28
C GLU A 559 -7.81 -23.46 -10.25
N LYS A 560 -6.79 -22.63 -10.47
CA LYS A 560 -6.91 -21.17 -10.55
C LYS A 560 -7.51 -20.74 -11.87
N ARG A 561 -8.00 -19.50 -11.93
CA ARG A 561 -8.63 -18.94 -13.15
C ARG A 561 -7.71 -18.87 -14.36
N ASP A 562 -6.40 -18.78 -14.15
CA ASP A 562 -5.40 -18.80 -15.22
C ASP A 562 -5.10 -20.23 -15.74
N GLY A 563 -5.79 -21.24 -15.21
CA GLY A 563 -5.60 -22.66 -15.53
C GLY A 563 -4.44 -23.32 -14.77
N SER A 564 -3.71 -22.58 -13.93
CA SER A 564 -2.71 -23.17 -13.05
C SER A 564 -3.36 -23.96 -11.92
N ARG A 565 -2.60 -24.85 -11.27
CA ARG A 565 -3.10 -25.70 -10.18
C ARG A 565 -2.24 -25.54 -8.95
N ARG A 566 -2.88 -25.41 -7.79
CA ARG A 566 -2.22 -25.37 -6.48
C ARG A 566 -2.61 -26.60 -5.67
N GLU A 567 -1.62 -27.38 -5.26
CA GLU A 567 -1.84 -28.48 -4.33
C GLU A 567 -2.07 -27.92 -2.92
N CYS A 568 -3.09 -28.44 -2.25
CA CYS A 568 -3.47 -28.09 -0.89
C CYS A 568 -3.44 -29.35 -0.02
N LEU A 569 -3.17 -29.15 1.26
CA LEU A 569 -3.20 -30.19 2.28
C LEU A 569 -4.26 -29.83 3.32
N LEU A 570 -5.16 -30.78 3.60
CA LEU A 570 -6.00 -30.77 4.79
C LEU A 570 -5.60 -31.96 5.65
N SER A 571 -5.24 -31.72 6.90
CA SER A 571 -5.02 -32.78 7.88
C SER A 571 -6.12 -32.80 8.92
N CYS A 572 -6.54 -34.00 9.29
CA CYS A 572 -7.61 -34.23 10.24
C CYS A 572 -7.22 -35.33 11.23
N THR A 573 -7.76 -35.27 12.44
CA THR A 573 -7.68 -36.36 13.42
C THR A 573 -9.06 -36.96 13.60
N PHE A 574 -9.17 -38.27 13.39
CA PHE A 574 -10.40 -39.01 13.72
C PHE A 574 -10.21 -39.82 15.00
N ASP A 575 -11.02 -39.50 16.02
CA ASP A 575 -11.12 -40.29 17.25
C ASP A 575 -12.34 -41.19 17.19
N LYS A 576 -12.08 -42.48 16.99
CA LYS A 576 -13.09 -43.54 16.92
C LYS A 576 -13.86 -43.74 18.23
N ASN A 577 -13.24 -43.49 19.39
CA ASN A 577 -13.87 -43.69 20.69
C ASN A 577 -14.91 -42.61 20.97
N SER A 578 -14.54 -41.35 20.72
CA SER A 578 -15.45 -40.21 20.90
C SER A 578 -16.33 -39.94 19.67
N LYS A 579 -16.05 -40.61 18.54
CA LYS A 579 -16.70 -40.39 17.23
C LYS A 579 -16.56 -38.94 16.75
N LYS A 580 -15.41 -38.33 17.02
CA LYS A 580 -15.13 -36.93 16.70
C LYS A 580 -14.09 -36.82 15.60
N LEU A 581 -14.32 -35.88 14.70
CA LEU A 581 -13.37 -35.50 13.65
C LEU A 581 -12.91 -34.07 13.94
N TYR A 582 -11.61 -33.87 13.97
CA TYR A 582 -10.96 -32.58 14.20
C TYR A 582 -10.17 -32.20 12.95
N ALA A 583 -10.34 -30.98 12.44
CA ALA A 583 -9.41 -30.44 11.45
C ALA A 583 -8.17 -29.92 12.20
N ASN A 584 -6.97 -30.40 11.84
CA ASN A 584 -5.73 -30.00 12.53
C ASN A 584 -4.94 -28.93 11.76
N CYS A 585 -4.93 -29.00 10.42
CA CYS A 585 -4.33 -27.96 9.60
C CYS A 585 -4.91 -27.93 8.19
N PHE A 586 -4.90 -26.73 7.59
CA PHE A 586 -5.12 -26.50 6.18
C PHE A 586 -4.00 -25.59 5.67
N GLY A 587 -3.49 -25.84 4.47
CA GLY A 587 -2.52 -24.96 3.86
C GLY A 587 -2.11 -25.38 2.46
N LEU A 588 -1.46 -24.46 1.77
CA LEU A 588 -0.87 -24.73 0.46
C LEU A 588 0.37 -25.62 0.58
N VAL A 589 0.52 -26.54 -0.37
CA VAL A 589 1.74 -27.33 -0.50
C VAL A 589 2.72 -26.54 -1.36
N TYR A 590 3.84 -26.18 -0.75
CA TYR A 590 4.96 -25.53 -1.43
C TYR A 590 5.98 -26.57 -1.89
N THR A 591 6.45 -26.42 -3.12
CA THR A 591 7.60 -27.15 -3.65
C THR A 591 8.86 -26.82 -2.85
N ASP A 592 9.88 -27.68 -2.94
CA ASP A 592 11.15 -27.43 -2.23
C ASP A 592 11.87 -26.17 -2.73
N GLU A 593 11.69 -25.80 -4.02
CA GLU A 593 12.19 -24.54 -4.56
C GLU A 593 11.49 -23.33 -3.93
N GLU A 594 10.17 -23.33 -3.85
CA GLU A 594 9.41 -22.25 -3.21
C GLU A 594 9.78 -22.13 -1.73
N LYS A 595 9.90 -23.25 -1.01
CA LYS A 595 10.35 -23.25 0.39
C LYS A 595 11.73 -22.63 0.54
N ALA A 596 12.66 -22.95 -0.37
CA ALA A 596 13.99 -22.37 -0.34
C ALA A 596 13.97 -20.86 -0.61
N LEU A 597 13.16 -20.40 -1.57
CA LEU A 597 12.99 -18.98 -1.87
C LEU A 597 12.41 -18.21 -0.68
N LEU A 598 11.29 -18.69 -0.11
CA LEU A 598 10.63 -18.07 1.03
C LEU A 598 11.49 -18.11 2.29
N SER A 599 12.24 -19.20 2.51
CA SER A 599 13.21 -19.28 3.61
C SER A 599 14.35 -18.27 3.46
N THR A 600 14.86 -18.05 2.24
CA THR A 600 15.86 -17.02 1.95
C THR A 600 15.30 -15.61 2.23
N LEU A 601 14.00 -15.43 2.01
CA LEU A 601 13.28 -14.20 2.32
C LEU A 601 13.05 -14.00 3.83
N GLY A 602 13.35 -14.99 4.68
CA GLY A 602 13.00 -14.94 6.10
C GLY A 602 11.50 -15.12 6.36
N LEU A 603 10.75 -15.65 5.40
CA LEU A 603 9.31 -15.93 5.54
C LEU A 603 9.09 -17.33 6.12
N LYS A 604 8.35 -17.40 7.21
CA LYS A 604 7.96 -18.66 7.86
C LYS A 604 6.71 -19.24 7.19
N ILE A 605 6.83 -20.45 6.62
CA ILE A 605 5.74 -21.18 5.96
C ILE A 605 4.95 -21.99 6.98
#